data_AF-K9Q5E2-F1
#
_entry.id   AF-K9Q5E2-F1
#
_cell.length_a   1.000
_cell.length_b   1.000
_cell.length_c   1.000
_cell.angle_alpha   90.00
_cell.angle_beta   90.00
_cell.angle_gamma   90.00
#
_symmetry.space_group_name_H-M   'P 1'
#
loop_
_entity.id
_entity.type
_entity.pdbx_description
1 polymer ?
#
loop_
_entity_poly.entity_id
_entity_poly.type
_entity_poly.pdbx_seq_one_letter_code
_entity_poly.pdbx_strand_id
1 'polypeptide(L)'
;MNTTDNAPIDDGSSADLVSVTELQNQLNDLLKQLSPERLQVLADFAAYLANAESETATQELLAIPGLLERVKQNQATPKAEYTSWRTLRSDV
;
A
#
# COMPACT_ATOMS: atom_id res chain seq x y z
N MET A 1 -55.24 -12.30 10.14
CA MET A 1 -54.96 -10.99 9.50
C MET A 1 -53.66 -10.49 10.10
N ASN A 2 -52.59 -10.60 9.31
CA ASN A 2 -51.27 -9.97 9.40
C ASN A 2 -50.56 -9.81 10.76
N THR A 3 -49.80 -10.82 11.19
CA THR A 3 -48.63 -10.60 12.05
C THR A 3 -47.41 -10.63 11.12
N THR A 4 -46.88 -9.45 10.79
CA THR A 4 -45.64 -9.35 10.01
C THR A 4 -44.49 -9.86 10.88
N ASP A 5 -43.96 -11.02 10.52
CA ASP A 5 -42.61 -11.46 10.89
C ASP A 5 -41.62 -10.37 10.48
N ASN A 6 -41.06 -9.69 11.46
CA ASN A 6 -39.87 -8.86 11.26
C ASN A 6 -38.78 -9.36 12.20
N ALA A 7 -38.31 -10.57 11.93
CA ALA A 7 -37.01 -10.99 12.40
C ALA A 7 -35.96 -10.05 11.77
N PRO A 8 -35.05 -9.45 12.54
CA PRO A 8 -33.90 -8.80 11.94
C PRO A 8 -33.11 -9.88 11.21
N ILE A 9 -33.03 -9.70 9.90
CA ILE A 9 -32.15 -10.45 9.01
C ILE A 9 -30.75 -10.21 9.56
N ASP A 10 -30.15 -11.25 10.12
CA ASP A 10 -28.74 -11.33 10.44
C ASP A 10 -27.99 -11.20 9.10
N ASP A 11 -27.75 -9.96 8.70
CA ASP A 11 -26.98 -9.62 7.51
C ASP A 11 -25.53 -9.95 7.83
N GLY A 12 -25.16 -11.18 7.51
CA GLY A 12 -23.80 -11.69 7.50
C GLY A 12 -22.94 -10.87 6.54
N SER A 13 -22.50 -9.71 7.02
CA SER A 13 -21.56 -8.82 6.35
C SER A 13 -20.69 -8.07 7.37
N SER A 14 -20.24 -8.77 8.41
CA SER A 14 -19.25 -8.25 9.37
C SER A 14 -17.87 -8.93 9.27
N ALA A 15 -17.64 -9.76 8.25
CA ALA A 15 -16.43 -10.58 8.17
C ALA A 15 -15.19 -9.86 7.63
N ASP A 16 -15.30 -8.80 6.83
CA ASP A 16 -14.17 -8.43 5.96
C ASP A 16 -13.73 -6.97 6.05
N LEU A 17 -13.53 -6.46 7.27
CA LEU A 17 -12.67 -5.29 7.50
C LEU A 17 -11.90 -5.47 8.82
N VAL A 18 -11.06 -6.51 8.90
CA VAL A 18 -10.05 -6.53 9.97
C VAL A 18 -9.22 -5.26 9.80
N SER A 19 -9.25 -4.39 10.81
CA SER A 19 -8.50 -3.14 10.77
C SER A 19 -7.01 -3.44 10.62
N VAL A 20 -6.26 -2.57 9.92
CA VAL A 20 -4.81 -2.73 9.75
C VAL A 20 -4.11 -2.95 11.10
N THR A 21 -4.56 -2.26 12.15
CA THR A 21 -4.05 -2.40 13.51
C THR A 21 -4.31 -3.80 14.08
N GLU A 22 -5.48 -4.37 13.82
CA GLU A 22 -5.83 -5.70 14.31
C GLU A 22 -5.06 -6.81 13.58
N LEU A 23 -4.84 -6.67 12.27
CA LEU A 23 -3.93 -7.54 11.51
C LEU A 23 -2.50 -7.49 12.05
N GLN A 24 -1.99 -6.28 12.36
CA GLN A 24 -0.66 -6.11 12.93
C GLN A 24 -0.52 -6.77 14.30
N ASN A 25 -1.55 -6.68 15.15
CA ASN A 25 -1.55 -7.31 16.47
C ASN A 25 -1.55 -8.84 16.34
N GLN A 26 -2.42 -9.40 15.51
CA GLN A 26 -2.47 -10.84 15.25
C GLN A 26 -1.13 -11.37 14.72
N LEU A 27 -0.51 -10.65 13.78
CA LEU A 27 0.79 -11.02 13.24
C LEU A 27 1.88 -11.02 14.32
N ASN A 28 1.93 -9.99 15.17
CA ASN A 28 2.88 -9.92 16.29
C ASN A 28 2.75 -11.09 17.26
N ASP A 29 1.53 -11.54 17.54
CA ASP A 29 1.31 -12.67 18.44
C ASP A 29 1.69 -14.02 17.81
N LEU A 30 1.50 -14.16 16.50
CA LEU A 30 1.99 -15.34 15.76
C LEU A 30 3.51 -15.38 15.69
N LEU A 31 4.16 -14.24 15.45
CA LEU A 31 5.63 -14.14 15.39
C LEU A 31 6.31 -14.64 16.67
N LYS A 32 5.70 -14.41 17.85
CA LYS A 32 6.24 -14.87 19.14
C LYS A 32 6.25 -16.40 19.29
N GLN A 33 5.45 -17.12 18.51
CA GLN A 33 5.24 -18.56 18.64
C GLN A 33 6.02 -19.39 17.61
N LEU A 34 6.62 -18.74 16.62
CA LEU A 34 7.32 -19.42 15.53
C LEU A 34 8.76 -19.79 15.92
N SER A 35 9.23 -20.90 15.36
CA SER A 35 10.65 -21.27 15.45
C SER A 35 11.51 -20.33 14.61
N PRO A 36 12.83 -20.23 14.89
CA PRO A 36 13.74 -19.38 14.13
C PRO A 36 13.70 -19.62 12.61
N GLU A 37 13.61 -20.88 12.18
CA GLU A 37 13.57 -21.24 10.76
C GLU A 37 12.29 -20.75 10.09
N ARG A 38 11.16 -20.82 10.80
CA ARG A 38 9.86 -20.31 10.31
C ARG A 38 9.84 -18.79 10.26
N LEU A 39 10.45 -18.13 11.24
CA LEU A 39 10.62 -16.68 11.24
C LEU A 39 11.45 -16.22 10.06
N GLN A 40 12.52 -16.95 9.71
CA GLN A 40 13.35 -16.61 8.56
C GLN A 40 12.57 -16.70 7.24
N VAL A 41 11.80 -17.77 7.03
CA VAL A 41 10.93 -17.90 5.86
C VAL A 41 9.91 -16.76 5.78
N LEU A 42 9.32 -16.37 6.92
CA LEU A 42 8.35 -15.28 6.95
C LEU A 42 8.99 -13.92 6.65
N ALA A 43 10.22 -13.69 7.12
CA ALA A 43 10.99 -12.48 6.84
C ALA A 43 11.34 -12.36 5.35
N ASP A 44 11.80 -13.45 4.74
CA ASP A 44 12.09 -13.50 3.30
C ASP A 44 10.82 -13.22 2.48
N PHE A 45 9.69 -13.79 2.89
CA PHE A 45 8.41 -13.54 2.23
C PHE A 45 7.91 -12.09 2.40
N ALA A 46 8.05 -11.50 3.58
CA ALA A 46 7.70 -10.10 3.81
C ALA A 46 8.57 -9.14 2.98
N ALA A 47 9.87 -9.45 2.85
CA ALA A 47 10.78 -8.69 1.98
C ALA A 47 10.36 -8.79 0.51
N TYR A 48 9.96 -9.99 0.04
CA TYR A 48 9.40 -10.16 -1.30
C TYR A 48 8.13 -9.32 -1.50
N LEU A 49 7.19 -9.33 -0.56
CA LEU A 49 5.95 -8.54 -0.66
C LEU A 49 6.24 -7.04 -0.72
N ALA A 50 7.12 -6.52 0.13
CA ALA A 50 7.52 -5.12 0.11
C ALA A 50 8.17 -4.73 -1.24
N ASN A 51 8.98 -5.63 -1.79
CA ASN A 51 9.57 -5.43 -3.11
C ASN A 51 8.51 -5.48 -4.23
N ALA A 52 7.56 -6.41 -4.20
CA ALA A 52 6.50 -6.54 -5.19
C ALA A 52 5.52 -5.35 -5.18
N GLU A 53 5.18 -4.83 -3.99
CA GLU A 53 4.39 -3.61 -3.83
C GLU A 53 5.12 -2.40 -4.44
N SER A 54 6.43 -2.29 -4.19
CA SER A 54 7.29 -1.27 -4.81
C SER A 54 7.43 -1.45 -6.34
N GLU A 55 7.54 -2.69 -6.82
CA GLU A 55 7.62 -3.00 -8.25
C GLU A 55 6.35 -2.63 -8.99
N THR A 56 5.17 -2.84 -8.40
CA THR A 56 3.89 -2.48 -9.04
C THR A 56 3.84 -0.98 -9.34
N ALA A 57 4.25 -0.13 -8.39
CA ALA A 57 4.37 1.32 -8.60
C ALA A 57 5.49 1.69 -9.60
N THR A 58 6.57 0.90 -9.64
CA THR A 58 7.70 1.12 -10.56
C THR A 58 7.35 0.74 -11.99
N GLN A 59 6.53 -0.28 -12.22
CA GLN A 59 6.09 -0.70 -13.56
C GLN A 59 5.23 0.37 -14.25
N GLU A 60 4.38 1.08 -13.50
CA GLU A 60 3.62 2.21 -14.05
C GLU A 60 4.55 3.33 -14.56
N LEU A 61 5.61 3.63 -13.81
CA LEU A 61 6.60 4.65 -14.20
C LEU A 61 7.47 4.18 -15.37
N LEU A 62 7.86 2.91 -15.40
CA LEU A 62 8.64 2.32 -16.52
C LEU A 62 7.82 2.25 -17.81
N ALA A 63 6.50 2.12 -17.71
CA ALA A 63 5.61 2.13 -18.87
C ALA A 63 5.53 3.51 -19.54
N ILE A 64 5.96 4.60 -18.87
CA ILE A 64 5.99 5.95 -19.45
C ILE A 64 7.21 6.08 -20.38
N PRO A 65 7.03 6.19 -21.70
CA PRO A 65 8.14 6.25 -22.63
C PRO A 65 9.05 7.45 -22.35
N GLY A 66 10.36 7.22 -22.31
CA GLY A 66 11.36 8.27 -22.14
C GLY A 66 11.34 8.97 -20.78
N LEU A 67 10.64 8.43 -19.77
CA LEU A 67 10.59 9.04 -18.43
C LEU A 67 11.97 9.02 -17.77
N LEU A 68 12.67 7.90 -17.84
CA LEU A 68 13.95 7.71 -17.16
C LEU A 68 15.03 8.64 -17.72
N GLU A 69 15.04 8.84 -19.04
CA GLU A 69 15.89 9.79 -19.74
C GLU A 69 15.58 11.23 -19.31
N ARG A 70 14.29 11.59 -19.24
CA ARG A 70 13.86 12.91 -18.76
C ARG A 70 14.24 13.17 -17.31
N VAL A 71 14.09 12.18 -16.43
CA VAL A 71 14.51 12.29 -15.02
C VAL A 71 16.02 12.50 -14.94
N LYS A 72 16.81 11.73 -15.68
CA LYS A 72 18.27 11.89 -15.73
C LYS A 72 18.69 13.27 -16.25
N GLN A 73 18.02 13.77 -17.28
CA GLN A 73 18.28 15.12 -17.81
C GLN A 73 17.95 16.19 -16.76
N ASN A 74 16.82 16.05 -16.07
CA ASN A 74 16.39 17.01 -15.05
C ASN A 74 17.25 16.98 -13.77
N GLN A 75 17.95 15.88 -13.48
CA GLN A 75 18.91 15.84 -12.37
C GLN A 75 20.11 16.77 -12.57
N ALA A 76 20.45 17.06 -13.83
CA ALA A 76 21.51 18.00 -14.19
C ALA A 76 21.03 19.45 -14.27
N THR A 77 19.72 19.71 -14.10
CA THR A 77 19.16 21.05 -14.19
C THR A 77 19.68 21.93 -13.04
N PRO A 78 20.28 23.09 -13.33
CA PRO A 78 20.69 24.04 -12.30
C PRO A 78 19.50 24.52 -11.47
N LYS A 79 19.70 24.69 -10.15
CA LYS A 79 18.64 25.21 -9.25
C LYS A 79 18.09 26.58 -9.66
N ALA A 80 18.86 27.37 -10.41
CA ALA A 80 18.42 28.66 -10.93
C ALA A 80 17.26 28.53 -11.94
N GLU A 81 17.08 27.35 -12.55
CA GLU A 81 16.02 27.06 -13.52
C GLU A 81 14.79 26.40 -12.85
N TYR A 82 14.81 26.23 -11.53
CA TYR A 82 13.69 25.62 -10.81
C TYR A 82 12.56 26.62 -10.67
N THR A 83 11.34 26.16 -10.94
CA THR A 83 10.13 26.94 -10.67
C THR A 83 9.49 26.48 -9.36
N SER A 84 9.12 27.44 -8.50
CA SER A 84 8.42 27.13 -7.25
C SER A 84 7.05 26.52 -7.54
N TRP A 85 6.70 25.44 -6.86
CA TRP A 85 5.36 24.85 -7.01
C TRP A 85 4.24 25.81 -6.62
N ARG A 86 4.51 26.76 -5.70
CA ARG A 86 3.56 27.82 -5.28
C ARG A 86 3.24 28.81 -6.41
N THR A 87 4.11 28.93 -7.40
CA THR A 87 3.86 29.79 -8.58
C THR A 87 3.22 29.03 -9.74
N LEU A 88 3.15 27.69 -9.65
CA LEU A 88 2.54 26.82 -10.67
C LEU A 88 1.09 26.44 -10.32
N ARG A 89 0.73 26.49 -9.04
CA ARG A 89 -0.60 26.15 -8.52
C ARG A 89 -1.35 27.45 -8.22
N SER A 90 -2.55 27.60 -8.76
CA SER A 90 -3.44 28.75 -8.55
C SER A 90 -4.62 28.44 -7.60
N ASP A 91 -4.65 27.23 -7.06
CA ASP A 91 -5.76 26.63 -6.29
C ASP A 91 -5.51 26.59 -4.78
N VAL A 92 -4.46 27.24 -4.28
CA VAL A 92 -4.06 27.24 -2.86
C VAL A 92 -4.18 28.62 -2.23
#